data_AF-A0A6N2EGT0-F1
#
_entry.id   AF-A0A6N2EGT0-F1
#
_cell.length_a   1.000
_cell.length_b   1.000
_cell.length_c   1.000
_cell.angle_alpha   90.00
_cell.angle_beta   90.00
_cell.angle_gamma   90.00
#
_symmetry.space_group_name_H-M   'P 1'
#
loop_
_entity.id
_entity.type
_entity.pdbx_description
1 polymer ?
#
loop_
_entity_poly.entity_id
_entity_poly.type
_entity_poly.pdbx_seq_one_letter_code
_entity_poly.pdbx_strand_id
1 'polypeptide(L)'
;MPDPVWLVRPRADGGWDYVSFQSQPGVEPTGLSTVEMREGSHLPPQMPLLKHRHQLDPAEAERRRQRLQREGGFRCSKPLF
;
A
#
# COMPACT_ATOMS: atom_id res chain seq x y z
N MET A 1 -15.80 -5.90 -5.10
CA MET A 1 -14.67 -5.61 -4.18
C MET A 1 -13.97 -4.38 -4.74
N PRO A 2 -13.74 -3.30 -3.97
CA PRO A 2 -12.97 -2.17 -4.47
C PRO A 2 -11.57 -2.64 -4.89
N ASP A 3 -11.10 -2.18 -6.05
CA ASP A 3 -9.78 -2.55 -6.57
C ASP A 3 -8.66 -2.16 -5.58
N PRO A 4 -7.63 -3.00 -5.41
CA PRO A 4 -6.52 -2.68 -4.53
C PRO A 4 -5.78 -1.44 -5.05
N VAL A 5 -5.56 -0.46 -4.17
CA VAL A 5 -4.85 0.77 -4.52
C VAL A 5 -3.36 0.56 -4.33
N TRP A 6 -2.58 0.82 -5.38
CA TRP A 6 -1.13 0.72 -5.37
C TRP A 6 -0.48 2.08 -5.57
N LEU A 7 0.51 2.35 -4.72
CA LEU A 7 1.35 3.53 -4.76
C LEU A 7 2.80 3.11 -4.95
N VAL A 8 3.55 3.83 -5.77
CA VAL A 8 4.98 3.59 -6.01
C VAL A 8 5.77 4.88 -5.97
N ARG A 9 7.04 4.76 -5.60
CA ARG A 9 8.01 5.86 -5.62
C ARG A 9 9.36 5.36 -6.13
N PRO A 10 9.94 5.97 -7.18
CA PRO A 10 11.27 5.60 -7.64
C PRO A 10 12.34 5.94 -6.60
N ARG A 11 13.39 5.12 -6.53
CA ARG A 11 14.55 5.29 -5.67
C ARG A 11 15.80 5.57 -6.51
N ALA A 12 16.80 6.20 -5.90
CA ALA A 12 18.04 6.58 -6.57
C ALA A 12 18.89 5.36 -7.03
N ASP A 13 18.67 4.19 -6.45
CA ASP A 13 19.33 2.93 -6.81
C ASP A 13 18.69 2.20 -8.01
N GLY A 14 17.72 2.83 -8.68
CA GLY A 14 16.96 2.22 -9.78
C GLY A 14 15.83 1.31 -9.33
N GLY A 15 15.62 1.17 -8.01
CA GLY A 15 14.50 0.45 -7.43
C GLY A 15 13.27 1.32 -7.22
N TRP A 16 12.27 0.72 -6.60
CA TRP A 16 10.99 1.34 -6.26
C TRP A 16 10.63 1.00 -4.83
N ASP A 17 10.12 1.97 -4.07
CA ASP A 17 9.28 1.67 -2.91
C ASP A 17 7.85 1.52 -3.37
N TYR A 18 7.09 0.61 -2.77
CA TYR A 18 5.67 0.43 -3.06
C TYR A 18 4.86 0.34 -1.78
N VAL A 19 3.60 0.78 -1.87
CA VAL A 19 2.58 0.63 -0.84
C VAL A 19 1.30 0.14 -1.50
N SER A 20 0.69 -0.91 -0.96
CA SER A 20 -0.63 -1.37 -1.40
C SER A 20 -1.65 -1.35 -0.27
N PHE A 21 -2.88 -0.97 -0.61
CA PHE A 21 -4.02 -0.93 0.30
C PHE A 21 -5.06 -1.94 -0.17
N GLN A 22 -5.36 -2.92 0.68
CA GLN A 22 -6.30 -4.00 0.38
C GLN A 22 -7.42 -3.98 1.41
N SER A 23 -8.67 -3.84 0.94
CA SER A 23 -9.83 -3.97 1.82
C SER A 23 -9.98 -5.44 2.23
N GLN A 24 -9.93 -5.73 3.52
CA GLN A 24 -10.24 -7.04 4.05
C GLN A 24 -11.69 -7.05 4.56
N PRO A 25 -12.50 -8.06 4.20
CA PRO A 25 -13.78 -8.26 4.84
C PRO A 25 -13.53 -8.50 6.34
N GLY A 26 -14.18 -7.72 7.20
CA GLY A 26 -14.02 -7.81 8.64
C GLY A 26 -14.36 -9.23 9.12
N VAL A 27 -13.43 -9.86 9.84
CA VAL A 27 -13.62 -11.21 10.42
C VAL A 27 -14.30 -11.12 11.79
N GLU A 28 -14.41 -9.91 12.35
CA GLU A 28 -14.98 -9.62 13.67
C GLU A 28 -16.51 -9.43 13.61
N PRO A 29 -17.27 -9.79 14.67
CA PRO A 29 -18.73 -9.76 14.70
C PRO A 29 -19.35 -8.36 14.54
N THR A 30 -18.53 -7.30 14.48
CA THR A 30 -18.95 -5.89 14.35
C THR A 30 -19.07 -5.44 12.89
N GLY A 31 -18.70 -6.25 11.90
CA GLY A 31 -18.91 -5.96 10.46
C GLY A 31 -18.09 -4.77 9.91
N LEU A 32 -17.11 -4.27 10.66
CA LEU A 32 -16.24 -3.17 10.21
C LEU A 32 -15.18 -3.68 9.24
N SER A 33 -15.15 -3.13 8.03
CA SER A 33 -14.12 -3.40 7.03
C SER A 33 -12.77 -2.83 7.48
N THR A 34 -11.74 -3.66 7.58
CA THR A 34 -10.36 -3.23 7.85
C THR A 34 -9.58 -3.12 6.54
N VAL A 35 -8.60 -2.22 6.49
CA VAL A 35 -7.70 -2.09 5.34
C VAL A 35 -6.32 -2.60 5.74
N GLU A 36 -5.82 -3.59 5.00
CA GLU A 36 -4.42 -4.00 5.12
C GLU A 36 -3.56 -3.11 4.23
N MET A 37 -2.65 -2.36 4.84
CA MET A 37 -1.62 -1.60 4.16
C MET A 37 -0.31 -2.41 4.16
N ARG A 38 0.25 -2.66 2.99
CA ARG A 38 1.51 -3.39 2.81
C ARG A 38 2.57 -2.47 2.20
N GLU A 39 3.71 -2.35 2.87
CA GLU A 39 4.82 -1.50 2.43
C GLU A 39 6.01 -2.37 2.05
N GLY A 40 6.67 -2.06 0.94
CA GLY A 40 7.80 -2.82 0.48
C GLY A 40 8.68 -2.08 -0.52
N SER A 41 9.66 -2.79 -1.07
CA SER A 41 10.49 -2.28 -2.15
C SER A 41 10.79 -3.35 -3.19
N HIS A 42 11.02 -2.93 -4.42
CA HIS A 42 11.35 -3.78 -5.54
C HIS A 42 12.53 -3.18 -6.30
N LEU A 43 13.64 -3.90 -6.37
CA LEU A 43 14.79 -3.58 -7.22
C LEU A 43 14.89 -4.66 -8.29
N PRO A 44 14.43 -4.40 -9.53
CA PRO A 44 14.55 -5.38 -10.61
C PRO A 44 16.01 -5.83 -10.81
N PRO A 45 16.26 -7.12 -11.10
CA PRO A 45 15.30 -8.18 -11.40
C PRO A 45 14.82 -9.00 -10.17
N GLN A 46 15.05 -8.51 -8.95
CA GLN A 46 14.82 -9.28 -7.73
C GLN A 46 13.33 -9.41 -7.40
N MET A 47 12.99 -10.39 -6.56
CA MET A 47 11.64 -10.49 -6.01
C MET A 47 11.30 -9.25 -5.16
N PRO A 48 10.07 -8.71 -5.26
CA PRO A 48 9.60 -7.65 -4.39
C PRO A 48 9.69 -8.05 -2.92
N LEU A 49 10.29 -7.17 -2.12
CA LEU A 49 10.47 -7.37 -0.69
C LEU A 49 9.39 -6.62 0.08
N LEU A 50 8.56 -7.39 0.79
CA LEU A 50 7.63 -6.85 1.76
C LEU A 50 8.39 -6.47 3.05
N LYS A 51 8.27 -5.22 3.48
CA LYS A 51 8.92 -4.69 4.69
C LYS A 51 7.96 -4.66 5.88
N HIS A 52 6.77 -4.11 5.69
CA HIS A 52 5.79 -3.91 6.78
C HIS A 52 4.37 -4.22 6.35
N ARG A 53 3.56 -4.63 7.33
CA ARG A 53 2.10 -4.79 7.22
C ARG A 53 1.44 -4.04 8.36
N HIS A 54 0.38 -3.30 8.05
CA HIS A 54 -0.42 -2.57 9.01
C HIS A 54 -1.90 -2.86 8.76
N GLN A 55 -2.65 -3.14 9.81
CA GLN A 55 -4.11 -3.11 9.75
C GLN A 55 -4.58 -1.73 10.16
N LEU A 56 -5.33 -1.08 9.28
CA LEU A 56 -5.81 0.28 9.45
C LEU A 56 -7.32 0.30 9.35
N ASP A 57 -7.95 1.23 10.06
CA ASP A 57 -9.32 1.60 9.74
C ASP A 57 -9.36 2.31 8.36
N PRO A 58 -10.51 2.29 7.65
CA PRO A 58 -10.60 2.89 6.32
C PRO A 58 -10.26 4.40 6.29
N ALA A 59 -10.57 5.14 7.35
CA ALA A 59 -10.27 6.57 7.41
C ALA A 59 -8.77 6.81 7.64
N GLU A 60 -8.11 6.02 8.48
CA GLU A 60 -6.65 6.07 8.64
C GLU A 60 -5.93 5.67 7.34
N ALA A 61 -6.40 4.63 6.65
CA ALA A 61 -5.84 4.20 5.38
C ALA A 61 -5.87 5.34 4.34
N GLU A 62 -7.01 6.03 4.21
CA GLU A 62 -7.14 7.16 3.27
C GLU A 62 -6.26 8.35 3.68
N ARG A 63 -6.17 8.67 4.98
CA ARG A 63 -5.25 9.71 5.47
C ARG A 63 -3.78 9.37 5.14
N ARG A 64 -3.35 8.14 5.40
CA ARG A 64 -1.98 7.69 5.09
C ARG A 64 -1.71 7.72 3.59
N ARG A 65 -2.64 7.23 2.79
CA ARG A 65 -2.56 7.31 1.32
C ARG A 65 -2.34 8.74 0.85
N GLN A 66 -3.18 9.67 1.28
CA GLN A 66 -3.07 11.08 0.88
C GLN A 66 -1.74 11.69 1.28
N ARG A 67 -1.25 11.38 2.49
CA ARG A 67 0.06 11.83 2.97
C ARG A 67 1.20 11.29 2.11
N LEU A 68 1.19 9.99 1.79
CA LEU A 68 2.20 9.37 0.92
C LEU A 68 2.23 10.03 -0.46
N GLN A 69 1.07 10.39 -1.01
CA GLN A 69 0.98 11.04 -2.33
C GLN A 69 1.42 12.51 -2.29
N ARG A 70 1.02 13.27 -1.26
CA ARG A 70 1.29 14.71 -1.17
C ARG A 70 2.70 15.02 -0.68
N GLU A 71 3.19 14.28 0.31
CA GLU A 71 4.46 14.54 0.99
C GLU A 71 5.52 13.48 0.64
N GLY A 72 5.10 12.24 0.44
CA GLY A 72 6.02 11.11 0.26
C GLY A 72 6.56 10.92 -1.16
N GLY A 73 6.02 11.64 -2.15
CA GLY A 73 6.38 11.49 -3.57
C GLY A 73 5.84 10.22 -4.24
N PHE A 74 4.89 9.54 -3.60
CA PHE A 74 4.27 8.34 -4.15
C PHE A 74 3.24 8.68 -5.22
N ARG A 75 3.17 7.88 -6.29
CA ARG A 75 2.22 8.01 -7.40
C ARG A 75 1.39 6.75 -7.54
N CYS A 76 0.15 6.88 -7.99
CA CYS A 76 -0.70 5.72 -8.29
C CYS A 76 -0.05 4.87 -9.38
N SER A 77 -0.10 3.56 -9.21
CA SER A 77 0.39 2.58 -10.17
C SER A 77 -0.63 1.46 -10.35
N LYS A 78 -0.46 0.69 -11.43
CA LYS A 78 -1.01 -0.65 -11.50
C LYS A 78 -0.34 -1.53 -10.44
N PRO A 79 -0.98 -2.63 -10.01
CA PRO A 79 -0.33 -3.67 -9.22
C PRO A 79 1.01 -4.04 -9.85
N LEU A 80 2.06 -4.06 -9.04
CA LEU A 80 3.40 -4.42 -9.52
C LEU A 80 3.56 -5.95 -9.65
N PHE A 81 2.66 -6.72 -9.02
CA PHE A 81 2.64 -8.18 -8.94
C PHE A 81 1.19 -8.66 -8.74
#